data_AF-A0A2M7YGN1-F1
#
_entry.id   AF-A0A2M7YGN1-F1
#
_cell.length_a   1.000
_cell.length_b   1.000
_cell.length_c   1.000
_cell.angle_alpha   90.00
_cell.angle_beta   90.00
_cell.angle_gamma   90.00
#
_symmetry.space_group_name_H-M   'P 1'
#
loop_
_entity.id
_entity.type
_entity.pdbx_description
1 polymer ?
#
loop_
_entity_poly.entity_id
_entity_poly.type
_entity_poly.pdbx_seq_one_letter_code
_entity_poly.pdbx_strand_id
1 'polypeptide(L)'
;MLFLPLSILLFLLFILLLPLLFFLLQMKLVGHALVKIGISPAVATLIFFLSIIGSLINIPLLSGNQNIAINVGGAIIPLLLCIYLFPKVPILKTIIAVVISA
;
A
#
# COMPACT_ATOMS: atom_id res chain seq x y z
N MET A 1 -22.94 -23.45 31.43
CA MET A 1 -23.28 -23.36 29.98
C MET A 1 -23.12 -21.95 29.40
N LEU A 2 -23.03 -20.88 30.22
CA LEU A 2 -22.89 -19.48 29.78
C LEU A 2 -21.53 -19.15 29.12
N PHE A 3 -20.49 -19.93 29.42
CA PHE A 3 -19.15 -19.74 28.88
C PHE A 3 -19.03 -20.01 27.37
N LEU A 4 -19.72 -21.03 26.86
CA LEU A 4 -19.64 -21.44 25.45
C LEU A 4 -20.19 -20.40 24.46
N PRO A 5 -21.39 -19.81 24.65
CA PRO A 5 -21.90 -18.77 23.76
C PRO A 5 -21.06 -17.48 23.84
N LEU A 6 -20.55 -17.13 25.04
CA LEU A 6 -19.69 -15.97 25.22
C LEU A 6 -18.33 -16.15 24.52
N SER A 7 -17.72 -17.34 24.61
CA SER A 7 -16.44 -17.63 23.95
C SER A 7 -16.56 -17.63 22.42
N ILE A 8 -17.66 -18.14 21.87
CA ILE A 8 -17.91 -18.11 20.42
C ILE A 8 -18.07 -16.67 19.92
N LEU A 9 -18.82 -15.85 20.66
CA LEU A 9 -18.99 -14.43 20.32
C LEU A 9 -17.65 -13.68 20.32
N LEU A 10 -16.83 -13.87 21.35
CA LEU A 10 -15.49 -13.27 21.44
C LEU A 10 -14.56 -13.76 20.32
N PHE A 11 -14.63 -15.04 19.95
CA PHE A 11 -13.83 -15.60 18.87
C PHE A 11 -14.22 -15.02 17.50
N LEU A 12 -15.51 -14.89 17.22
CA LEU A 12 -16.00 -14.26 15.99
C LEU A 12 -15.64 -12.77 15.93
N LEU A 13 -15.76 -12.06 17.07
CA LEU A 13 -15.34 -10.67 17.18
C LEU A 13 -13.84 -10.53 16.91
N PHE A 14 -13.01 -11.43 17.45
CA PHE A 14 -11.58 -11.45 17.20
C PHE A 14 -11.26 -11.66 15.71
N ILE A 15 -11.92 -12.62 15.04
CA ILE A 15 -11.77 -12.84 13.60
C ILE A 15 -12.13 -11.57 12.81
N LEU A 16 -13.18 -10.86 13.21
CA LEU A 16 -13.59 -9.61 12.55
C LEU A 16 -12.62 -8.45 12.80
N LEU A 17 -12.03 -8.37 14.00
CA LEU A 17 -11.06 -7.33 14.37
C LEU A 17 -9.68 -7.57 13.75
N LEU A 18 -9.31 -8.81 13.47
CA LEU A 18 -7.97 -9.14 12.98
C LEU A 18 -7.63 -8.43 11.65
N PRO A 19 -8.48 -8.41 10.61
CA PRO A 19 -8.23 -7.65 9.38
C PRO A 19 -8.09 -6.15 9.64
N LEU A 20 -8.92 -5.59 10.52
CA LEU A 20 -8.86 -4.18 10.89
C LEU A 20 -7.54 -3.85 11.59
N LEU A 21 -7.07 -4.72 12.48
CA LEU A 21 -5.79 -4.57 13.16
C LEU A 21 -4.63 -4.58 12.16
N PHE A 22 -4.60 -5.57 11.25
CA PHE A 22 -3.57 -5.63 10.20
C PHE A 22 -3.60 -4.38 9.31
N PHE A 23 -4.78 -3.92 8.91
CA PHE A 23 -4.94 -2.70 8.13
C PHE A 23 -4.38 -1.47 8.86
N LEU A 24 -4.75 -1.28 10.13
CA LEU A 24 -4.28 -0.14 10.93
C LEU A 24 -2.77 -0.18 11.19
N LEU A 25 -2.21 -1.36 11.46
CA LEU A 25 -0.77 -1.54 11.62
C LEU A 25 -0.04 -1.19 10.33
N GLN A 26 -0.52 -1.66 9.18
CA GLN A 26 0.10 -1.37 7.90
C GLN A 26 0.06 0.13 7.57
N MET A 27 -1.05 0.81 7.82
CA MET A 27 -1.16 2.26 7.65
C MET A 27 -0.16 3.02 8.54
N LYS A 28 0.02 2.59 9.80
CA LYS A 28 0.98 3.23 10.71
C LYS A 28 2.43 2.97 10.30
N LEU A 29 2.76 1.74 9.92
CA LEU A 29 4.12 1.35 9.49
C LEU A 29 4.53 2.10 8.23
N VAL A 30 3.65 2.12 7.22
CA VAL A 30 3.88 2.85 5.96
C VAL A 30 3.99 4.35 6.23
N GLY A 31 3.11 4.92 7.05
CA GLY A 31 3.17 6.33 7.43
C GLY A 31 4.48 6.70 8.12
N HIS A 32 4.92 5.90 9.11
CA HIS A 32 6.19 6.14 9.81
C HIS A 32 7.40 6.03 8.87
N ALA A 33 7.40 5.04 7.97
CA ALA A 33 8.47 4.86 6.99
C ALA A 33 8.56 6.05 6.02
N LEU A 34 7.42 6.53 5.52
CA LEU A 34 7.37 7.67 4.60
C LEU A 34 7.81 8.97 5.28
N VAL A 35 7.42 9.21 6.53
CA VAL A 35 7.91 10.36 7.32
C VAL A 35 9.41 10.34 7.49
N LYS A 36 9.99 9.16 7.74
CA LYS A 36 11.44 9.01 7.90
C LYS A 36 12.23 9.38 6.64
N ILE A 37 11.59 9.33 5.46
CA ILE A 37 12.20 9.66 4.16
C ILE A 37 11.73 11.07 3.68
N GLY A 38 11.09 11.84 4.55
CA GLY A 38 10.71 13.24 4.31
C GLY A 38 9.37 13.43 3.60
N ILE A 39 8.51 12.42 3.55
CA ILE A 39 7.12 12.54 3.06
C ILE A 39 6.21 12.71 4.28
N SER A 40 5.48 13.83 4.34
CA SER A 40 4.53 14.05 5.43
C SER A 40 3.38 13.03 5.40
N PRO A 41 2.76 12.69 6.55
CA PRO A 41 1.64 11.74 6.58
C PRO A 41 0.46 12.19 5.71
N ALA A 42 0.24 13.50 5.60
CA ALA A 42 -0.80 14.08 4.74
C ALA A 42 -0.53 13.81 3.26
N VAL A 43 0.73 13.96 2.82
CA VAL A 43 1.12 13.68 1.43
C VAL A 43 1.04 12.18 1.15
N ALA A 44 1.47 11.32 2.08
CA ALA A 44 1.32 9.87 1.94
C ALA A 44 -0.14 9.44 1.77
N THR A 45 -1.03 10.01 2.60
CA THR A 45 -2.47 9.79 2.52
C THR A 45 -3.04 10.28 1.19
N LEU A 46 -2.62 11.46 0.72
CA LEU A 46 -3.03 12.00 -0.56
C LEU A 46 -2.60 11.08 -1.72
N ILE A 47 -1.35 10.61 -1.73
CA ILE A 47 -0.84 9.69 -2.75
C ILE A 47 -1.62 8.37 -2.75
N PHE A 48 -1.99 7.86 -1.57
CA PHE A 48 -2.81 6.65 -1.44
C PHE A 48 -4.20 6.84 -2.07
N PHE A 49 -4.92 7.92 -1.73
CA PHE A 49 -6.23 8.19 -2.31
C PHE A 49 -6.16 8.49 -3.82
N LEU A 50 -5.14 9.22 -4.27
CA LEU A 50 -4.87 9.44 -5.69
C LEU A 50 -4.58 8.13 -6.42
N SER A 51 -3.91 7.16 -5.77
CA SER A 51 -3.68 5.84 -6.35
C SER A 51 -4.99 5.06 -6.48
N ILE A 52 -5.89 5.11 -5.49
CA ILE A 52 -7.21 4.46 -5.59
C ILE A 52 -8.03 5.05 -6.73
N ILE A 53 -8.19 6.38 -6.75
CA ILE A 53 -8.99 7.07 -7.77
C ILE A 53 -8.35 6.91 -9.15
N GLY A 54 -7.03 7.11 -9.24
CA GLY A 54 -6.27 6.95 -10.47
C GLY A 54 -6.27 5.51 -10.98
N SER A 55 -6.52 4.52 -10.15
CA SER A 55 -6.57 3.12 -10.61
C SER A 55 -7.78 2.85 -11.51
N LEU A 56 -8.79 3.73 -11.50
CA LEU A 56 -9.91 3.70 -12.45
C LEU A 56 -9.52 4.18 -13.85
N ILE A 57 -8.33 4.76 -14.02
CA ILE A 57 -7.88 5.38 -15.27
C ILE A 57 -6.77 4.52 -15.90
N ASN A 58 -6.99 4.09 -17.14
CA ASN A 58 -6.01 3.38 -17.96
C ASN A 58 -5.62 4.24 -19.16
N ILE A 59 -4.33 4.48 -19.35
CA ILE A 59 -3.79 5.22 -20.49
C ILE A 59 -3.39 4.20 -21.56
N PRO A 60 -3.99 4.23 -22.76
CA PRO A 60 -3.59 3.34 -23.85
C PRO A 60 -2.17 3.72 -24.32
N LEU A 61 -1.28 2.74 -24.36
CA LEU A 61 0.09 2.90 -24.89
C LEU A 61 0.16 2.44 -26.34
N LEU A 62 -0.52 1.34 -26.66
CA LEU A 62 -0.56 0.74 -27.98
C LEU A 62 -1.99 0.28 -28.27
N SER A 63 -2.48 0.65 -29.45
CA SER A 63 -3.79 0.26 -29.96
C SER A 63 -3.60 -0.40 -31.33
N GLY A 64 -3.89 -1.70 -31.42
CA GLY A 64 -3.64 -2.53 -32.60
C GLY A 64 -4.16 -3.95 -32.37
N ASN A 65 -3.46 -4.99 -32.83
CA ASN A 65 -3.83 -6.38 -32.51
C ASN A 65 -3.77 -6.70 -31.01
N GLN A 66 -3.03 -5.90 -30.23
CA GLN A 66 -2.97 -5.97 -28.78
C GLN A 66 -3.22 -4.58 -28.22
N ASN A 67 -4.21 -4.46 -27.34
CA ASN A 67 -4.48 -3.23 -26.62
C ASN A 67 -3.67 -3.25 -25.32
N ILE A 68 -2.58 -2.50 -25.29
CA ILE A 68 -1.73 -2.37 -24.09
C ILE A 68 -2.03 -1.01 -23.49
N ALA A 69 -2.41 -1.02 -22.20
CA ALA A 69 -2.64 0.18 -21.43
C ALA A 69 -1.86 0.13 -20.12
N ILE A 70 -1.53 1.30 -19.59
CA ILE A 70 -0.90 1.47 -18.28
C ILE A 70 -1.88 2.11 -17.31
N ASN A 71 -1.95 1.55 -16.10
CA ASN A 71 -2.84 2.03 -15.06
C ASN A 71 -2.24 3.24 -14.32
N VAL A 72 -3.01 4.31 -14.16
CA VAL A 72 -2.49 5.53 -13.50
C VAL A 72 -2.23 5.28 -12.02
N GLY A 73 -3.19 4.69 -11.31
CA GLY A 73 -3.08 4.45 -9.88
C GLY A 73 -2.16 3.30 -9.47
N GLY A 74 -2.15 2.24 -10.26
CA GLY A 74 -1.44 0.99 -9.97
C GLY A 74 -0.05 0.92 -10.59
N ALA A 75 0.28 1.79 -11.55
CA ALA A 75 1.62 1.79 -12.16
C ALA A 75 2.27 3.18 -12.14
N ILE A 76 1.60 4.22 -12.67
CA ILE A 76 2.24 5.54 -12.84
C ILE A 76 2.52 6.22 -11.49
N ILE A 77 1.51 6.33 -10.61
CA ILE A 77 1.69 6.98 -9.30
C ILE A 77 2.77 6.26 -8.45
N PRO A 78 2.76 4.92 -8.33
CA PRO A 78 3.83 4.18 -7.66
C PRO A 78 5.21 4.43 -8.26
N LEU A 79 5.32 4.43 -9.60
CA LEU A 79 6.59 4.67 -10.28
C LEU A 79 7.13 6.07 -10.00
N LEU A 80 6.28 7.09 -10.04
CA LEU A 80 6.65 8.47 -9.71
C LEU A 80 7.12 8.59 -8.25
N LEU A 81 6.44 7.91 -7.33
CA LEU A 81 6.86 7.84 -5.92
C LEU A 81 8.24 7.18 -5.79
N CYS A 82 8.49 6.07 -6.49
CA CYS A 82 9.81 5.42 -6.50
C CYS A 82 10.90 6.35 -7.02
N ILE A 83 10.68 7.05 -8.14
CA ILE A 83 11.63 8.00 -8.71
C ILE A 83 11.94 9.13 -7.71
N TYR A 84 10.91 9.66 -7.04
CA TYR A 84 11.07 10.70 -6.02
C TYR A 84 11.87 10.22 -4.80
N LEU A 85 11.66 8.97 -4.37
CA LEU A 85 12.33 8.38 -3.21
C LEU A 85 13.75 7.90 -3.51
N PHE A 86 14.05 7.56 -4.77
CA PHE A 86 15.34 6.98 -5.18
C PHE A 86 16.58 7.74 -4.66
N PRO A 87 16.69 9.09 -4.77
CA PRO A 87 17.84 9.82 -4.24
C PRO A 87 17.86 9.93 -2.71
N LYS A 88 16.77 9.59 -2.02
CA LYS A 88 16.62 9.76 -0.57
C LYS A 88 16.89 8.49 0.23
N VAL A 89 17.03 7.35 -0.45
CA VAL A 89 17.12 6.04 0.20
C VAL A 89 18.53 5.45 0.12
N PRO A 90 19.00 4.76 1.18
CA PRO A 90 20.28 4.07 1.16
C PRO A 90 20.22 2.85 0.23
N ILE A 91 20.71 3.01 -1.01
CA ILE A 91 20.59 2.03 -2.11
C ILE A 91 20.95 0.61 -1.70
N LEU A 92 22.10 0.41 -1.03
CA LEU A 92 22.53 -0.93 -0.60
C LEU A 92 21.51 -1.60 0.34
N LYS A 93 20.96 -0.85 1.31
CA LYS A 93 19.95 -1.38 2.23
C LYS A 93 18.63 -1.67 1.51
N THR A 94 18.26 -0.82 0.55
CA THR A 94 17.06 -1.02 -0.27
C THR A 94 17.17 -2.30 -1.11
N ILE A 95 18.31 -2.54 -1.76
CA ILE A 95 18.54 -3.77 -2.54
C ILE A 95 18.44 -5.01 -1.65
N ILE A 96 19.12 -5.00 -0.50
CA ILE A 96 19.06 -6.11 0.46
C ILE A 96 17.61 -6.36 0.91
N ALA A 97 16.86 -5.29 1.23
CA ALA A 97 15.47 -5.41 1.65
C ALA A 97 14.57 -5.99 0.54
N VAL A 98 14.76 -5.57 -0.72
CA VAL A 98 14.01 -6.10 -1.87
C VAL A 98 14.30 -7.59 -2.06
N VAL A 99 15.57 -8.00 -2.01
CA VAL A 99 15.96 -9.41 -2.18
C VAL A 99 15.40 -10.31 -1.07
N ILE A 100 15.31 -9.81 0.18
CA ILE A 100 14.75 -10.58 1.30
C ILE A 100 13.21 -10.65 1.24
N SER A 101 12.56 -9.63 0.67
CA SER A 101 11.09 -9.50 0.70
C SER A 101 10.38 -10.00 -0.57
N ALA A 102 11.13 -10.23 -1.65
CA ALA A 102 10.64 -10.76 -2.93
C ALA A 102 10.64 -12.29 -2.93
#